data_AF-A0A413PXS1-F1
#
_entry.id   AF-A0A413PXS1-F1
#
_cell.length_a   1.000
_cell.length_b   1.000
_cell.length_c   1.000
_cell.angle_alpha   90.00
_cell.angle_beta   90.00
_cell.angle_gamma   90.00
#
_symmetry.space_group_name_H-M   'P 1'
#
loop_
_entity.id
_entity.type
_entity.pdbx_description
1 polymer ?
#
loop_
_entity_poly.entity_id
_entity_poly.type
_entity_poly.pdbx_seq_one_letter_code
_entity_poly.pdbx_strand_id
1 'polypeptide(L)' 'DKENKKPVIKASICNGEQVAGFKNIHTGKIEEVMLIKNQADLDAFKKMYGIDGEIEKEY' A
#
# COMPACT_ATOMS: atom_id res chain seq x y z
N ASP A 1 -13.59 -0.55 -10.03
CA ASP A 1 -12.49 0.42 -9.79
C ASP A 1 -11.06 -0.12 -9.71
N LYS A 2 -10.77 -1.40 -10.02
CA LYS A 2 -9.37 -1.88 -10.11
C LYS A 2 -8.52 -1.13 -11.13
N GLU A 3 -9.14 -0.52 -12.14
CA GLU A 3 -8.46 0.25 -13.18
C GLU A 3 -8.02 1.65 -12.72
N ASN A 4 -8.58 2.18 -11.62
CA ASN A 4 -8.32 3.55 -11.18
C ASN A 4 -7.40 3.64 -9.96
N LYS A 5 -7.08 2.51 -9.33
CA LYS A 5 -6.32 2.45 -8.09
C LYS A 5 -5.21 1.42 -8.19
N LYS A 6 -3.98 1.80 -7.83
CA LYS A 6 -2.84 0.89 -7.70
C LYS A 6 -2.48 0.67 -6.23
N PRO A 7 -2.09 -0.55 -5.80
CA PRO A 7 -1.60 -0.76 -4.45
C PRO A 7 -0.27 -0.02 -4.25
N VAL A 8 -0.09 0.59 -3.09
CA VAL A 8 1.15 1.30 -2.71
C VAL A 8 1.47 1.09 -1.23
N ILE A 9 2.76 1.14 -0.88
CA ILE A 9 3.23 1.26 0.50
C ILE A 9 3.72 2.69 0.71
N LYS A 10 3.06 3.45 1.57
CA LYS A 10 3.52 4.77 2.00
C LYS A 10 4.43 4.63 3.21
N ALA A 11 5.67 5.10 3.11
CA ALA A 11 6.65 5.01 4.17
C ALA A 11 7.02 6.40 4.68
N SER A 12 6.77 6.66 5.96
CA SER A 12 7.15 7.92 6.59
C SER A 12 8.66 7.99 6.81
N ILE A 13 9.31 8.99 6.21
CA ILE A 13 10.73 9.27 6.42
C ILE A 13 11.05 9.73 7.85
N CYS A 14 10.04 10.24 8.57
CA CYS A 14 10.24 10.85 9.89
C CYS A 14 10.26 9.81 11.03
N ASN A 15 9.46 8.74 10.91
CA ASN A 15 9.28 7.74 11.98
C ASN A 15 9.39 6.29 11.50
N GLY A 16 9.58 6.06 10.19
CA GLY A 16 9.70 4.72 9.62
C GLY A 16 8.39 3.93 9.52
N GLU A 17 7.25 4.54 9.86
CA GLU A 17 5.94 3.88 9.73
C GLU A 17 5.65 3.58 8.26
N GLN A 18 5.17 2.36 7.99
CA GLN A 18 4.77 1.93 6.66
C GLN A 18 3.28 1.63 6.66
N VAL A 19 2.56 2.17 5.68
CA VAL A 19 1.11 2.00 5.55
C VAL A 19 0.81 1.49 4.15
N ALA A 20 0.18 0.33 4.07
CA ALA A 20 -0.34 -0.21 2.83
C ALA A 20 -1.68 0.45 2.50
N GLY A 21 -1.86 0.76 1.23
CA GLY A 21 -3.03 1.47 0.75
C GLY A 21 -3.19 1.40 -0.76
N PHE A 22 -4.11 2.21 -1.26
CA PHE A 22 -4.40 2.31 -2.68
C PHE A 22 -4.27 3.76 -3.15
N LYS A 23 -3.43 3.98 -4.15
CA LYS A 23 -3.28 5.28 -4.80
C LYS A 23 -4.21 5.37 -5.98
N ASN A 24 -5.09 6.38 -5.98
CA ASN A 24 -5.84 6.74 -7.17
C ASN A 24 -4.88 7.27 -8.24
N ILE A 25 -4.86 6.65 -9.42
CA ILE A 25 -3.90 6.99 -10.49
C ILE A 25 -4.18 8.35 -11.14
N HIS A 26 -5.41 8.86 -11.05
CA HIS A 26 -5.81 10.14 -11.64
C HIS A 26 -5.62 11.31 -10.68
N THR A 27 -5.91 11.11 -9.39
CA THR A 27 -5.86 12.18 -8.39
C THR A 27 -4.60 12.15 -7.51
N GLY A 28 -3.86 11.04 -7.52
CA GLY A 28 -2.72 10.81 -6.64
C GLY A 28 -3.09 10.58 -5.17
N LYS A 29 -4.38 10.64 -4.80
CA LYS A 29 -4.84 10.43 -3.42
C LYS A 29 -4.58 8.99 -2.99
N ILE A 30 -3.93 8.82 -1.84
CA ILE A 30 -3.70 7.52 -1.22
C ILE A 30 -4.78 7.29 -0.16
N GLU A 31 -5.48 6.17 -0.28
CA GLU A 31 -6.32 5.62 0.77
C GLU A 31 -5.49 4.66 1.61
N GLU A 32 -5.24 5.04 2.86
CA GLU A 32 -4.52 4.25 3.84
C GLU A 32 -5.44 3.16 4.41
N VAL A 33 -4.99 1.90 4.39
CA VAL A 33 -5.83 0.74 4.74
C VAL A 33 -5.25 -0.02 5.92
N MET A 34 -3.94 -0.28 5.91
CA MET A 34 -3.31 -1.17 6.89
C MET A 34 -1.92 -0.67 7.28
N LEU A 35 -1.66 -0.57 8.59
CA LEU A 35 -0.32 -0.35 9.12
C LEU A 35 0.51 -1.63 8.97
N ILE A 36 1.70 -1.50 8.39
CA ILE A 36 2.65 -2.58 8.14
C ILE A 36 3.78 -2.48 9.15
N LYS A 37 3.83 -3.43 10.09
CA LYS A 37 4.92 -3.52 11.09
C LYS A 37 5.95 -4.57 10.70
N ASN A 38 5.54 -5.58 9.94
CA ASN A 38 6.41 -6.66 9.51
C ASN A 38 5.96 -7.24 8.15
N GLN A 39 6.73 -8.20 7.64
CA GLN A 39 6.45 -8.87 6.36
C GLN A 39 5.11 -9.63 6.38
N ALA A 40 4.69 -10.20 7.51
CA ALA A 40 3.43 -10.94 7.60
C ALA A 40 2.22 -10.01 7.42
N ASP A 41 2.29 -8.76 7.89
CA ASP A 41 1.26 -7.75 7.64
C ASP A 41 1.15 -7.44 6.13
N LEU A 42 2.29 -7.34 5.44
CA LEU A 42 2.35 -7.10 4.00
C LEU A 42 1.79 -8.30 3.22
N ASP A 43 2.14 -9.52 3.61
CA ASP A 43 1.63 -10.74 2.97
C ASP A 43 0.12 -10.90 3.21
N ALA A 44 -0.36 -10.53 4.40
CA ALA A 44 -1.79 -10.48 4.71
C ALA A 44 -2.52 -9.47 3.84
N PHE A 45 -1.98 -8.26 3.67
CA PHE A 45 -2.52 -7.24 2.77
C PHE A 45 -2.60 -7.76 1.32
N LYS A 46 -1.49 -8.33 0.80
CA LYS A 46 -1.45 -8.90 -0.56
C LYS A 46 -2.51 -9.99 -0.74
N LYS A 47 -2.60 -10.93 0.21
CA LYS A 47 -3.59 -12.02 0.18
C LYS A 47 -5.02 -11.52 0.26
N MET A 48 -5.29 -10.52 1.11
CA MET A 48 -6.62 -9.94 1.28
C MET A 48 -7.15 -9.30 -0.01
N TYR A 49 -6.27 -8.69 -0.80
CA TYR A 49 -6.64 -7.97 -2.02
C TYR A 49 -6.30 -8.72 -3.32
N GLY A 50 -5.73 -9.92 -3.24
CA GLY A 50 -5.31 -10.71 -4.41
C GLY A 50 -4.26 -10.00 -5.25
N ILE A 51 -3.26 -9.40 -4.59
CA ILE A 51 -2.15 -8.71 -5.23
C ILE A 51 -1.03 -9.72 -5.46
N ASP A 52 -0.86 -10.13 -6.71
CA ASP A 52 0.24 -10.98 -7.14
C ASP A 52 1.42 -10.09 -7.56
N GLY A 53 2.49 -10.08 -6.76
CA GLY A 53 3.73 -9.36 -7.08
C GLY A 53 4.20 -8.37 -6.01
N GLU A 54 5.08 -7.46 -6.42
CA GLU A 54 5.62 -6.40 -5.58
C GLU A 54 4.69 -5.18 -5.54
N ILE A 55 4.70 -4.48 -4.41
CA ILE A 55 3.95 -3.24 -4.22
C ILE A 55 4.96 -2.11 -4.19
N GLU A 56 4.74 -1.09 -5.01
CA GLU A 56 5.58 0.09 -5.07
C GLU A 56 5.59 0.83 -3.72
N LYS A 57 6.77 1.24 -3.27
CA LYS A 57 6.96 1.98 -2.03
C LYS A 57 7.21 3.46 -2.34
N GLU A 58 6.34 4.32 -1.83
CA GLU A 58 6.43 5.77 -1.91
C GLU A 58 6.90 6.33 -0.55
N TYR A 59 7.78 7.32 -0.57
CA TYR A 59 8.41 7.95 0.61
C TYR A 59 8.00 9.41 0.75
#